data_AF-A0A177YBQ1-F1
#
_entry.id   AF-A0A177YBQ1-F1
#
_cell.length_a   1.000
_cell.length_b   1.000
_cell.length_c   1.000
_cell.angle_alpha   90.00
_cell.angle_beta   90.00
_cell.angle_gamma   90.00
#
_symmetry.space_group_name_H-M   'P 1'
#
loop_
_entity.id
_entity.type
_entity.pdbx_description
1 polymer ?
#
loop_
_entity_poly.entity_id
_entity_poly.type
_entity_poly.pdbx_seq_one_letter_code
_entity_poly.pdbx_strand_id
1 'polypeptide(L)' 'MLDLETGQFPHVDGPDDDVLTEFGISREGFVTRLREILLQDSPPEGLHDADVATLLAACS' A
#
# COMPACT_ATOMS: atom_id res chain seq x y z
N MET A 1 25.71 -13.00 8.34
CA MET A 1 25.12 -11.84 9.02
C MET A 1 24.35 -11.11 7.93
N LEU A 2 23.02 -11.23 7.93
CA LEU A 2 22.20 -10.53 6.94
C LEU A 2 22.17 -9.06 7.35
N ASP A 3 22.83 -8.21 6.57
CA ASP A 3 22.66 -6.76 6.61
C ASP A 3 21.17 -6.50 6.35
N LEU A 4 20.40 -6.22 7.41
CA LEU A 4 19.11 -5.58 7.28
C LEU A 4 19.43 -4.14 6.87
N GLU A 5 19.70 -3.96 5.57
CA GLU A 5 19.48 -2.67 4.93
C GLU A 5 18.15 -2.18 5.46
N THR A 6 18.17 -1.03 6.15
CA THR A 6 16.98 -0.31 6.61
C THR A 6 15.95 -0.40 5.51
N GLY A 7 14.97 -1.28 5.69
CA GLY A 7 14.09 -1.79 4.65
C GLY A 7 13.17 -0.67 4.20
N GLN A 8 13.71 0.22 3.39
CA GLN A 8 12.96 1.32 2.82
C GLN A 8 11.88 0.68 1.97
N PHE A 9 10.63 0.99 2.33
CA PHE A 9 9.47 0.52 1.59
C PHE A 9 9.71 0.80 0.09
N PRO A 10 9.53 -0.21 -0.78
CA PRO A 10 9.89 -0.08 -2.18
C PRO A 10 9.14 1.13 -2.77
N HIS A 11 9.89 2.02 -3.43
CA HIS A 11 9.32 3.14 -4.19
C HIS A 11 8.73 2.60 -5.50
N VAL A 12 7.67 1.81 -5.38
CA VAL A 12 6.94 1.24 -6.50
C VAL A 12 5.63 2.00 -6.68
N ASP A 13 5.28 2.22 -7.94
CA ASP A 13 3.96 2.73 -8.29
C ASP A 13 2.89 1.71 -7.86
N GLY A 14 1.70 2.20 -7.50
CA GLY A 14 0.54 1.34 -7.25
C GLY A 14 0.17 0.51 -8.48
N PRO A 15 -0.73 -0.48 -8.33
CA PRO A 15 -1.14 -1.32 -9.45
C PRO A 15 -1.73 -0.48 -10.59
N ASP A 16 -1.44 -0.80 -11.85
CA ASP A 16 -2.02 -0.11 -13.01
C ASP A 16 -3.55 -0.30 -13.12
N ASP A 17 -4.22 0.63 -13.80
CA ASP A 17 -5.68 0.57 -14.02
C ASP A 17 -6.10 -0.66 -14.83
N ASP A 18 -5.26 -1.11 -15.76
CA ASP A 18 -5.51 -2.33 -16.55
C ASP A 18 -5.54 -3.56 -15.64
N VAL A 19 -4.62 -3.64 -14.68
CA VAL A 19 -4.57 -4.72 -13.69
C VAL A 19 -5.82 -4.68 -12.82
N LEU A 20 -6.19 -3.50 -12.29
CA LEU A 20 -7.42 -3.41 -11.49
C LEU A 20 -8.67 -3.81 -12.28
N THR A 21 -8.75 -3.39 -13.54
CA THR A 21 -9.86 -3.70 -14.43
C THR A 21 -9.95 -5.19 -14.74
N GLU A 22 -8.83 -5.91 -14.88
CA GLU A 22 -8.79 -7.36 -15.05
C GLU A 22 -9.49 -8.10 -13.89
N PHE A 23 -9.34 -7.58 -12.67
CA PHE A 23 -9.99 -8.11 -11.47
C PHE A 23 -11.40 -7.53 -11.23
N GLY A 24 -11.90 -6.66 -12.12
CA GLY A 24 -13.19 -5.99 -11.96
C GLY A 24 -13.22 -4.99 -10.79
N ILE A 25 -12.06 -4.46 -10.42
CA ILE A 25 -11.89 -3.53 -9.29
C ILE A 25 -11.73 -2.11 -9.86
N SER A 26 -12.40 -1.13 -9.27
CA SER A 26 -12.15 0.29 -9.57
C SER A 26 -10.99 0.83 -8.74
N ARG A 27 -10.26 1.81 -9.28
CA ARG A 27 -9.23 2.57 -8.54
C ARG A 27 -9.73 3.07 -7.18
N GLU A 28 -10.90 3.68 -7.18
CA GLU A 28 -11.56 4.20 -5.97
C GLU A 28 -11.85 3.08 -4.96
N GLY A 29 -12.39 1.94 -5.40
CA GLY A 29 -12.69 0.79 -4.56
C GLY A 29 -11.43 0.17 -3.96
N PHE A 30 -10.36 0.07 -4.76
CA PHE A 30 -9.05 -0.37 -4.32
C PHE A 30 -8.47 0.53 -3.22
N VAL A 31 -8.40 1.85 -3.46
CA VAL A 31 -7.86 2.83 -2.49
C VAL A 31 -8.69 2.84 -1.20
N THR A 32 -10.01 2.73 -1.32
CA THR A 32 -10.92 2.67 -0.17
C THR A 32 -10.59 1.45 0.70
N ARG A 33 -10.48 0.27 0.08
CA ARG A 33 -10.20 -0.95 0.83
C ARG A 33 -8.79 -0.96 1.42
N LEU A 34 -7.82 -0.38 0.71
CA LEU A 34 -6.45 -0.21 1.20
C LEU A 34 -6.44 0.67 2.46
N ARG A 35 -7.14 1.81 2.45
CA ARG A 35 -7.28 2.67 3.65
C ARG A 35 -7.90 1.93 4.83
N GLU A 36 -8.95 1.15 4.60
CA GLU A 36 -9.61 0.38 5.65
C GLU A 36 -8.67 -0.63 6.31
N ILE A 37 -7.78 -1.27 5.55
CA ILE A 37 -6.81 -2.23 6.09
C ILE A 37 -5.70 -1.51 6.85
N LEU A 38 -5.16 -0.43 6.27
CA LEU A 38 -4.02 0.30 6.85
C LEU A 38 -4.38 1.10 8.10
N LEU A 39 -5.63 1.55 8.23
CA LEU A 39 -6.11 2.39 9.35
C LEU A 39 -6.90 1.60 10.41
N GLN A 40 -6.87 0.26 10.38
CA GLN A 40 -7.43 -0.56 11.45
C GLN A 40 -6.68 -0.38 12.77
N ASP A 41 -7.34 -0.66 13.90
CA ASP A 41 -6.78 -0.58 15.27
C ASP A 41 -5.47 -1.37 15.47
N SER A 42 -5.15 -2.27 14.54
CA SER A 42 -3.86 -2.95 14.44
C SER A 42 -3.39 -2.90 12.99
N PRO A 43 -2.53 -1.93 12.62
CA PRO A 43 -1.93 -1.93 11.30
C PRO A 43 -1.05 -3.18 11.11
N PRO A 44 -0.75 -3.56 9.86
CA PRO A 44 0.16 -4.66 9.58
C PRO A 44 1.49 -4.47 10.34
N GLU A 45 2.00 -5.55 10.93
CA GLU A 45 3.25 -5.50 11.69
C GLU A 45 4.41 -5.03 10.80
N GLY A 46 5.20 -4.06 11.28
CA GLY A 46 6.31 -3.48 10.53
C GLY A 46 5.93 -2.32 9.60
N LEU A 47 4.68 -1.84 9.63
CA LEU A 47 4.25 -0.63 8.94
C LEU A 47 4.20 0.55 9.91
N HIS A 48 4.96 1.61 9.63
CA HIS A 48 4.87 2.87 10.38
C HIS A 48 3.91 3.86 9.70
N ASP A 49 3.47 4.88 10.43
CA ASP A 49 2.56 5.92 9.91
C ASP A 49 3.08 6.58 8.62
N ALA A 50 4.41 6.73 8.49
CA ALA A 50 5.05 7.24 7.29
C ALA A 50 4.87 6.30 6.08
N ASP A 51 4.98 4.98 6.30
CA ASP A 51 4.79 3.97 5.27
C ASP A 51 3.32 3.91 4.81
N VAL A 52 2.38 4.08 5.75
CA VAL A 52 0.95 4.21 5.44
C VAL A 52 0.71 5.40 4.52
N ALA A 53 1.28 6.57 4.83
CA ALA A 53 1.12 7.77 4.01
C ALA A 53 1.70 7.58 2.59
N THR A 54 2.88 6.97 2.49
CA THR A 54 3.52 6.68 1.20
C THR A 54 2.70 5.68 0.37
N LEU A 55 2.18 4.62 0.98
CA LEU A 55 1.33 3.64 0.31
C LEU A 55 0.05 4.25 -0.25
N LEU A 56 -0.61 5.11 0.53
CA LEU A 56 -1.81 5.79 0.09
C LEU A 56 -1.53 6.76 -1.05
N ALA A 57 -0.39 7.46 -1.02
CA ALA A 57 0.03 8.37 -2.08
C ALA A 57 0.40 7.63 -3.38
N ALA A 58 1.01 6.45 -3.30
CA ALA A 58 1.34 5.63 -4.47
C ALA A 58 0.09 5.05 -5.17
N CYS A 59 -1.04 5.01 -4.47
CA CYS A 59 -2.28 4.40 -4.96
C CYS A 59 -3.37 5.40 -5.35
N SER A 60 -3.22 6.68 -4.99
CA SER A 60 -4.17 7.78 -5.22
C SER A 60 -3.89 8.53 -6.52
#